data_AF-L7JUM0-F1
#
_entry.id   AF-L7JUM0-F1
#
_cell.length_a   1.000
_cell.length_b   1.000
_cell.length_c   1.000
_cell.angle_alpha   90.00
_cell.angle_beta   90.00
_cell.angle_gamma   90.00
#
_symmetry.space_group_name_H-M   'P 1'
#
loop_
_entity.id
_entity.type
_entity.pdbx_description
1 polymer ?
#
loop_
_entity_poly.entity_id
_entity_poly.type
_entity_poly.pdbx_seq_one_letter_code
_entity_poly.pdbx_strand_id
1 'polypeptide(L)'
;MSDHFKDLLYANALINTTNNFVPINVTRHPSKFPADKVVEALKLQKVMNILLYKAIKDHATYEISTMDEIYNMLVKMKRTNNKKKLTLIYMRTDYLLNKDYVLKQVEINTISVAFVELNPRLNKVHSVEHKNVWLPENMPKFVQMVTLVRDSFIETNGYNDVIALLLDDNTSLQSANFFEKKNLIFELAAKGITMLHVTAKDIEIKGVFENDKFIYDGKCVFFVYLRYFYNYDHHDDNIMELRRRIENSDAVTLPSIELQIIGLKMFQVIFESKDVLRKYLSDAQVKSIYDHFGDFKNIKDYQTGDENTYILKSMREGGNTIITEDFQNYINEPDKYFLMKKIDSITVSNRFYTEKDDVDMILELGVLGTLIEYDGNVILNEPSGFICRSKKKGSNECGVTCNYGGLDSVYKN
;
A
#
# COMPACT_ATOMS: atom_id res chain seq x y z
N MET A 1 9.42 -24.17 29.80
CA MET A 1 8.08 -23.54 29.77
C MET A 1 7.91 -22.96 28.39
N SER A 2 6.77 -23.19 27.72
CA SER A 2 6.52 -22.57 26.42
C SER A 2 6.38 -21.06 26.61
N ASP A 3 6.85 -20.30 25.61
CA ASP A 3 6.64 -18.86 25.56
C ASP A 3 5.19 -18.63 25.12
N HIS A 4 4.32 -18.35 26.08
CA HIS A 4 2.88 -18.18 25.84
C HIS A 4 2.57 -17.21 24.69
N PHE A 5 3.31 -16.10 24.59
CA PHE A 5 3.11 -15.13 23.53
C PHE A 5 3.47 -15.72 22.17
N LYS A 6 4.60 -16.43 22.09
CA LYS A 6 5.00 -17.16 20.88
C LYS A 6 3.96 -18.19 20.46
N ASP A 7 3.37 -18.92 21.41
CA ASP A 7 2.30 -19.88 21.15
C ASP A 7 1.07 -19.18 20.54
N LEU A 8 0.70 -17.98 21.02
CA LEU A 8 -0.38 -17.17 20.44
C LEU A 8 -0.08 -16.71 19.01
N LEU A 9 1.17 -16.37 18.69
CA LEU A 9 1.58 -16.01 17.33
C LEU A 9 1.40 -17.19 16.36
N TYR A 10 1.80 -18.39 16.77
CA TYR A 10 1.56 -19.61 15.99
C TYR A 10 0.08 -19.90 15.80
N ALA A 11 -0.71 -19.82 16.89
CA ALA A 11 -2.15 -20.09 16.85
C ALA A 11 -2.93 -19.13 15.93
N ASN A 12 -2.40 -17.93 15.68
CA ASN A 12 -2.97 -16.94 14.77
C ASN A 12 -2.24 -16.86 13.42
N ALA A 13 -1.37 -17.83 13.10
CA ALA A 13 -0.62 -17.91 11.85
C ALA A 13 0.12 -16.61 11.48
N LEU A 14 0.68 -15.92 12.48
CA LEU A 14 1.61 -14.79 12.31
C LEU A 14 3.03 -15.33 12.05
N ILE A 15 3.19 -16.04 10.94
CA ILE A 15 4.35 -16.90 10.66
C ILE A 15 4.98 -16.52 9.32
N ASN A 16 6.31 -16.41 9.29
CA ASN A 16 7.08 -16.35 8.06
C ASN A 16 7.37 -17.77 7.56
N THR A 17 6.80 -18.16 6.43
CA THR A 17 6.97 -19.50 5.86
C THR A 17 8.28 -19.68 5.10
N THR A 18 9.02 -18.61 4.76
CA THR A 18 10.33 -18.73 4.09
C THR A 18 11.47 -19.02 5.05
N ASN A 19 11.26 -18.82 6.35
CA ASN A 19 12.28 -18.98 7.38
C ASN A 19 11.85 -20.05 8.40
N ASN A 20 11.80 -21.32 7.98
CA ASN A 20 11.47 -22.45 8.86
C ASN A 20 10.16 -22.29 9.66
N PHE A 21 9.16 -21.59 9.10
CA PHE A 21 7.89 -21.34 9.76
C PHE A 21 8.02 -20.71 11.15
N VAL A 22 8.94 -19.74 11.32
CA VAL A 22 9.05 -18.97 12.57
C VAL A 22 8.08 -17.78 12.58
N PRO A 23 7.66 -17.29 13.76
CA PRO A 23 6.81 -16.10 13.82
C PRO A 23 7.46 -14.89 13.14
N ILE A 24 6.65 -14.05 12.50
CA ILE A 24 7.14 -12.76 11.95
C ILE A 24 7.57 -11.84 13.08
N ASN A 25 8.45 -10.87 12.78
CA ASN A 25 8.85 -9.89 13.77
C ASN A 25 7.66 -9.00 14.16
N VAL A 26 7.30 -8.98 15.44
CA VAL A 26 6.19 -8.21 16.02
C VAL A 26 6.60 -7.58 17.34
N THR A 27 5.95 -6.49 17.72
CA THR A 27 6.10 -5.94 19.08
C THR A 27 5.54 -6.91 20.12
N ARG A 28 6.09 -6.86 21.34
CA ARG A 28 5.61 -7.67 22.47
C ARG A 28 4.30 -7.12 23.05
N HIS A 29 4.14 -5.80 23.00
CA HIS A 29 3.02 -5.09 23.56
C HIS A 29 2.40 -4.16 22.52
N PRO A 30 1.09 -3.85 22.62
CA PRO A 30 0.49 -2.78 21.84
C PRO A 30 1.13 -1.43 22.22
N SER A 31 1.56 -0.66 21.23
CA SER A 31 2.16 0.64 21.47
C SER A 31 1.12 1.69 21.89
N LYS A 32 1.52 2.53 22.84
CA LYS A 32 0.72 3.65 23.36
C LYS A 32 0.72 4.81 22.37
N PHE A 33 -0.14 4.73 21.36
CA PHE A 33 -0.30 5.77 20.35
C PHE A 33 -1.60 6.57 20.60
N PRO A 34 -1.64 7.89 20.38
CA PRO A 34 -2.82 8.70 20.69
C PRO A 34 -4.03 8.31 19.82
N ALA A 35 -5.16 7.99 20.47
CA ALA A 35 -6.35 7.50 19.77
C ALA A 35 -6.98 8.56 18.86
N ASP A 36 -6.94 9.83 19.27
CA ASP A 36 -7.39 10.97 18.48
C ASP A 36 -6.61 11.09 17.16
N LYS A 37 -5.32 10.77 17.17
CA LYS A 37 -4.47 10.75 15.97
C LYS A 37 -4.80 9.61 15.01
N VAL A 38 -5.16 8.44 15.52
CA VAL A 38 -5.69 7.38 14.65
C VAL A 38 -7.01 7.82 13.99
N VAL A 39 -7.92 8.44 14.76
CA VAL A 39 -9.19 8.98 14.23
C VAL A 39 -8.94 10.10 13.21
N GLU A 40 -7.99 10.99 13.47
CA GLU A 40 -7.56 12.04 12.55
C GLU A 40 -7.09 11.44 11.23
N ALA A 41 -6.16 10.49 11.27
CA ALA A 41 -5.63 9.83 10.08
C ALA A 41 -6.73 9.13 9.24
N LEU A 42 -7.69 8.45 9.90
CA LEU A 42 -8.86 7.85 9.24
C LEU A 42 -9.74 8.89 8.52
N LYS A 43 -9.85 10.11 9.05
CA LYS A 43 -10.57 11.21 8.38
C LYS A 43 -9.79 11.76 7.19
N LEU A 44 -8.47 11.96 7.35
CA LEU A 44 -7.59 12.42 6.27
C LEU A 44 -7.65 11.48 5.06
N GLN A 45 -7.72 10.17 5.31
CA GLN A 45 -7.74 9.16 4.26
C GLN A 45 -8.90 9.34 3.26
N LYS A 46 -10.08 9.82 3.71
CA LYS A 46 -11.20 10.10 2.79
C LYS A 46 -10.89 11.21 1.79
N VAL A 47 -10.11 12.20 2.20
CA VAL A 47 -9.68 13.30 1.35
C VAL A 47 -8.56 12.84 0.43
N MET A 48 -7.62 12.04 0.94
CA MET A 48 -6.56 11.41 0.15
C MET A 48 -7.13 10.54 -0.98
N ASN A 49 -8.14 9.72 -0.70
CA ASN A 49 -8.82 8.92 -1.71
C ASN A 49 -9.37 9.79 -2.87
N ILE A 50 -10.00 10.93 -2.55
CA ILE A 50 -10.54 11.86 -3.56
C ILE A 50 -9.42 12.54 -4.35
N LEU A 51 -8.33 12.93 -3.68
CA LEU A 51 -7.16 13.51 -4.32
C LEU A 51 -6.62 12.57 -5.40
N LEU A 52 -6.33 11.32 -5.03
CA LEU A 52 -5.79 10.34 -5.97
C LEU A 52 -6.81 10.02 -7.07
N TYR A 53 -8.10 9.90 -6.74
CA TYR A 53 -9.15 9.70 -7.73
C TYR A 53 -9.19 10.77 -8.81
N LYS A 54 -9.16 12.04 -8.42
CA LYS A 54 -9.19 13.12 -9.40
C LYS A 54 -7.88 13.23 -10.16
N ALA A 55 -6.76 12.95 -9.49
CA ALA A 55 -5.44 12.94 -10.10
C ALA A 55 -5.29 11.87 -11.18
N ILE A 56 -5.73 10.63 -10.95
CA ILE A 56 -5.68 9.55 -11.96
C ILE A 56 -6.60 9.79 -13.16
N LYS A 57 -7.52 10.76 -13.08
CA LYS A 57 -8.38 11.20 -14.20
C LYS A 57 -7.80 12.38 -14.97
N ASP A 58 -6.82 13.08 -14.41
CA ASP A 58 -6.15 14.21 -15.04
C ASP A 58 -4.81 13.75 -15.61
N HIS A 59 -4.79 13.49 -16.92
CA HIS A 59 -3.62 13.02 -17.66
C HIS A 59 -2.37 13.87 -17.43
N ALA A 60 -2.52 15.19 -17.25
CA ALA A 60 -1.39 16.08 -17.01
C ALA A 60 -0.64 15.77 -15.70
N THR A 61 -1.29 15.05 -14.78
CA THR A 61 -0.72 14.66 -13.49
C THR A 61 0.30 13.53 -13.62
N TYR A 62 0.09 12.60 -14.55
CA TYR A 62 0.84 11.34 -14.66
C TYR A 62 1.40 11.06 -16.06
N GLU A 63 1.39 12.06 -16.95
CA GLU A 63 2.06 12.06 -18.25
C GLU A 63 3.14 13.14 -18.30
N ILE A 64 4.10 13.04 -17.37
CA ILE A 64 5.29 13.87 -17.30
C ILE A 64 6.48 13.24 -18.03
N SER A 65 7.44 14.07 -18.44
CA SER A 65 8.75 13.61 -18.90
C SER A 65 9.62 13.27 -17.71
N THR A 66 10.11 12.03 -17.62
CA THR A 66 11.01 11.57 -16.55
C THR A 66 11.97 10.49 -17.05
N MET A 67 13.12 10.38 -16.38
CA MET A 67 14.12 9.34 -16.60
C MET A 67 13.84 8.06 -15.79
N ASP A 68 12.75 8.01 -15.03
CA ASP A 68 12.36 6.82 -14.27
C ASP A 68 11.96 5.68 -15.23
N GLU A 69 12.70 4.57 -15.16
CA GLU A 69 12.53 3.43 -16.05
C GLU A 69 11.17 2.73 -15.84
N ILE A 70 10.75 2.56 -14.58
CA ILE A 70 9.47 1.91 -14.25
C ILE A 70 8.31 2.79 -14.71
N TYR A 71 8.38 4.09 -14.46
CA TYR A 71 7.39 5.03 -14.97
C TYR A 71 7.25 4.87 -16.50
N ASN A 72 8.37 4.87 -17.22
CA ASN A 72 8.36 4.75 -18.68
C ASN A 72 7.80 3.39 -19.14
N MET A 73 7.98 2.33 -18.37
CA MET A 73 7.38 1.02 -18.62
C MET A 73 5.87 1.02 -18.34
N LEU A 74 5.43 1.61 -17.23
CA LEU A 74 4.01 1.80 -16.89
C LEU A 74 3.26 2.59 -17.95
N VAL A 75 3.83 3.70 -18.43
CA VAL A 75 3.23 4.49 -19.51
C VAL A 75 2.99 3.65 -20.77
N LYS A 76 3.90 2.74 -21.14
CA LYS A 76 3.73 1.83 -22.29
C LYS A 76 2.64 0.79 -22.08
N MET A 77 2.33 0.45 -20.82
CA MET A 77 1.29 -0.53 -20.45
C MET A 77 -0.10 0.10 -20.27
N LYS A 78 -0.21 1.43 -20.38
CA LYS A 78 -1.50 2.12 -20.22
C LYS A 78 -2.55 1.60 -21.17
N ARG A 79 -3.78 1.64 -20.67
CA ARG A 79 -4.96 1.31 -21.45
C ARG A 79 -5.09 2.29 -22.63
N THR A 80 -5.35 1.75 -23.82
CA THR A 80 -5.60 2.51 -25.05
C THR A 80 -7.09 2.47 -25.45
N ASN A 81 -7.85 1.55 -24.87
CA ASN A 81 -9.29 1.45 -25.06
C ASN A 81 -10.06 2.51 -24.24
N ASN A 82 -11.02 3.20 -24.89
CA ASN A 82 -11.87 4.24 -24.29
C ASN A 82 -13.15 3.70 -23.62
N LYS A 83 -13.39 2.38 -23.60
CA LYS A 83 -14.58 1.80 -22.96
C LYS A 83 -14.63 2.14 -21.47
N LYS A 84 -15.77 2.63 -20.98
CA LYS A 84 -15.94 2.93 -19.54
C LYS A 84 -15.67 1.70 -18.68
N LYS A 85 -14.98 1.90 -17.55
CA LYS A 85 -14.58 0.87 -16.60
C LYS A 85 -14.66 1.45 -15.20
N LEU A 86 -14.99 0.60 -14.23
CA LEU A 86 -14.92 0.96 -12.81
C LEU A 86 -13.53 1.49 -12.47
N THR A 87 -13.50 2.60 -11.75
CA THR A 87 -12.27 3.14 -11.19
C THR A 87 -12.19 2.69 -9.74
N LEU A 88 -11.12 1.96 -9.41
CA LEU A 88 -10.88 1.43 -8.09
C LEU A 88 -9.58 2.01 -7.54
N ILE A 89 -9.66 2.52 -6.31
CA ILE A 89 -8.51 2.91 -5.51
C ILE A 89 -8.53 2.08 -4.24
N TYR A 90 -7.43 1.37 -4.01
CA TYR A 90 -7.09 0.82 -2.71
C TYR A 90 -5.66 1.23 -2.40
N MET A 91 -5.48 2.03 -1.36
CA MET A 91 -4.19 2.63 -1.03
C MET A 91 -3.94 2.57 0.47
N ARG A 92 -2.67 2.72 0.85
CA ARG A 92 -2.28 2.96 2.23
C ARG A 92 -1.49 4.26 2.33
N THR A 93 -1.87 5.13 3.26
CA THR A 93 -1.09 6.32 3.59
C THR A 93 -0.39 6.11 4.91
N ASP A 94 0.94 6.16 4.90
CA ASP A 94 1.76 5.89 6.07
C ASP A 94 2.17 7.20 6.75
N TYR A 95 2.02 7.28 8.07
CA TYR A 95 2.25 8.47 8.88
C TYR A 95 3.18 8.18 10.06
N LEU A 96 4.01 9.16 10.38
CA LEU A 96 4.72 9.26 11.65
C LEU A 96 4.14 10.43 12.46
N LEU A 97 4.03 10.27 13.77
CA LEU A 97 3.60 11.36 14.65
C LEU A 97 4.82 12.17 15.09
N ASN A 98 4.93 13.40 14.59
CA ASN A 98 6.01 14.31 14.92
C ASN A 98 5.89 14.84 16.37
N LYS A 99 6.98 15.33 16.96
CA LYS A 99 6.98 15.85 18.35
C LYS A 99 6.07 17.05 18.59
N ASP A 100 5.74 17.80 17.56
CA ASP A 100 4.71 18.85 17.60
C ASP A 100 3.27 18.30 17.58
N TYR A 101 3.12 16.97 17.67
CA TYR A 101 1.86 16.26 17.68
C TYR A 101 1.07 16.33 16.36
N VAL A 102 1.76 16.60 15.25
CA VAL A 102 1.19 16.55 13.89
C VAL A 102 1.60 15.25 13.19
N LEU A 103 0.61 14.56 12.60
CA LEU A 103 0.89 13.42 11.73
C LEU A 103 1.56 13.91 10.45
N LYS A 104 2.72 13.35 10.11
CA LYS A 104 3.46 13.65 8.89
C LYS A 104 3.51 12.40 8.01
N GLN A 105 3.04 12.56 6.78
CA GLN A 105 3.01 11.50 5.78
C GLN A 105 4.46 11.09 5.41
N VAL A 106 4.71 9.80 5.45
CA VAL A 106 5.97 9.18 5.05
C VAL A 106 5.97 8.85 3.57
N GLU A 107 4.87 8.24 3.12
CA GLU A 107 4.65 7.76 1.75
C GLU A 107 3.17 7.38 1.55
N ILE A 108 2.84 7.10 0.29
CA ILE A 108 1.64 6.36 -0.08
C ILE A 108 2.06 5.03 -0.72
N ASN A 109 1.23 4.01 -0.55
CA ASN A 109 1.39 2.70 -1.18
C ASN A 109 0.11 2.40 -1.96
N THR A 110 0.22 2.18 -3.28
CA THR A 110 -0.95 1.95 -4.15
C THR A 110 -0.94 0.58 -4.83
N ILE A 111 0.19 -0.14 -4.81
CA ILE A 111 0.32 -1.49 -5.33
C ILE A 111 0.70 -2.47 -4.22
N SER A 112 0.17 -3.71 -4.31
CA SER A 112 0.51 -4.84 -3.43
C SER A 112 0.51 -4.46 -1.93
N VAL A 113 -0.49 -3.69 -1.50
CA VAL A 113 -0.60 -3.20 -0.12
C VAL A 113 -0.67 -4.38 0.86
N ALA A 114 0.40 -4.58 1.62
CA ALA A 114 0.56 -5.68 2.56
C ALA A 114 -0.07 -5.42 3.94
N PHE A 115 -0.17 -6.49 4.74
CA PHE A 115 -0.59 -6.52 6.14
C PHE A 115 -2.07 -6.24 6.39
N VAL A 116 -2.90 -6.37 5.34
CA VAL A 116 -4.36 -6.26 5.45
C VAL A 116 -4.90 -7.32 6.42
N GLU A 117 -4.28 -8.50 6.45
CA GLU A 117 -4.72 -9.61 7.31
C GLU A 117 -3.81 -9.82 8.53
N LEU A 118 -2.49 -9.73 8.36
CA LEU A 118 -1.53 -10.01 9.43
C LEU A 118 -1.60 -8.97 10.56
N ASN A 119 -1.87 -7.69 10.26
CA ASN A 119 -1.96 -6.69 11.32
C ASN A 119 -3.19 -6.92 12.23
N PRO A 120 -4.44 -7.05 11.75
CA PRO A 120 -5.58 -7.39 12.60
C PRO A 120 -5.38 -8.63 13.48
N ARG A 121 -4.63 -9.62 12.99
CA ARG A 121 -4.26 -10.82 13.77
C ARG A 121 -3.36 -10.49 14.95
N LEU A 122 -2.35 -9.66 14.76
CA LEU A 122 -1.51 -9.19 15.87
C LEU A 122 -2.35 -8.39 16.86
N ASN A 123 -3.24 -7.51 16.40
CA ASN A 123 -4.12 -6.74 17.28
C ASN A 123 -5.02 -7.69 18.10
N LYS A 124 -5.51 -8.77 17.49
CA LYS A 124 -6.25 -9.83 18.21
C LYS A 124 -5.36 -10.54 19.25
N VAL A 125 -4.13 -10.90 18.91
CA VAL A 125 -3.17 -11.52 19.85
C VAL A 125 -2.92 -10.58 21.04
N HIS A 126 -2.60 -9.32 20.80
CA HIS A 126 -2.42 -8.34 21.87
C HIS A 126 -3.69 -8.13 22.70
N SER A 127 -4.87 -8.22 22.10
CA SER A 127 -6.14 -8.07 22.84
C SER A 127 -6.41 -9.18 23.86
N VAL A 128 -5.75 -10.34 23.73
CA VAL A 128 -5.83 -11.43 24.72
C VAL A 128 -5.19 -11.03 26.04
N GLU A 129 -4.08 -10.28 25.98
CA GLU A 129 -3.32 -9.85 27.16
C GLU A 129 -3.64 -8.39 27.57
N HIS A 130 -4.22 -7.58 26.67
CA HIS A 130 -4.47 -6.15 26.88
C HIS A 130 -5.90 -5.76 26.49
N LYS A 131 -6.68 -5.20 27.44
CA LYS A 131 -8.11 -4.92 27.24
C LYS A 131 -8.44 -3.83 26.21
N ASN A 132 -7.56 -2.85 26.02
CA ASN A 132 -7.84 -1.64 25.23
C ASN A 132 -7.13 -1.62 23.87
N VAL A 133 -6.86 -2.79 23.28
CA VAL A 133 -6.25 -2.84 21.94
C VAL A 133 -7.28 -2.46 20.89
N TRP A 134 -6.86 -1.67 19.90
CA TRP A 134 -7.70 -1.35 18.76
C TRP A 134 -7.69 -2.48 17.74
N LEU A 135 -8.86 -3.04 17.44
CA LEU A 135 -9.07 -4.03 16.39
C LEU A 135 -9.51 -3.32 15.09
N PRO A 136 -8.67 -3.23 14.06
CA PRO A 136 -9.02 -2.58 12.80
C PRO A 136 -9.81 -3.52 11.87
N GLU A 137 -10.73 -2.97 11.08
CA GLU A 137 -11.63 -3.73 10.19
C GLU A 137 -11.06 -3.93 8.78
N ASN A 138 -9.76 -4.20 8.67
CA ASN A 138 -9.06 -4.27 7.38
C ASN A 138 -9.66 -5.34 6.45
N MET A 139 -9.76 -6.58 6.93
CA MET A 139 -10.26 -7.71 6.14
C MET A 139 -11.75 -7.58 5.76
N PRO A 140 -12.68 -7.29 6.70
CA PRO A 140 -14.08 -7.06 6.33
C PRO A 140 -14.28 -6.00 5.25
N LYS A 141 -13.55 -4.88 5.36
CA LYS A 141 -13.65 -3.78 4.37
C LYS A 141 -13.01 -4.12 3.03
N PHE A 142 -11.89 -4.86 3.02
CA PHE A 142 -11.32 -5.38 1.77
C PHE A 142 -12.32 -6.32 1.07
N VAL A 143 -12.95 -7.23 1.81
CA VAL A 143 -13.97 -8.16 1.26
C VAL A 143 -15.19 -7.39 0.73
N GLN A 144 -15.65 -6.37 1.46
CA GLN A 144 -16.74 -5.49 1.01
C GLN A 144 -16.38 -4.78 -0.31
N MET A 145 -15.16 -4.23 -0.41
CA MET A 145 -14.68 -3.61 -1.64
C MET A 145 -14.73 -4.57 -2.82
N VAL A 146 -14.15 -5.78 -2.71
CA VAL A 146 -14.15 -6.75 -3.81
C VAL A 146 -15.57 -7.20 -4.17
N THR A 147 -16.45 -7.33 -3.18
CA THR A 147 -17.87 -7.65 -3.38
C THR A 147 -18.56 -6.56 -4.20
N LEU A 148 -18.39 -5.29 -3.84
CA LEU A 148 -18.95 -4.16 -4.58
C LEU A 148 -18.40 -4.06 -6.00
N VAL A 149 -17.10 -4.34 -6.20
CA VAL A 149 -16.48 -4.38 -7.52
C VAL A 149 -17.10 -5.49 -8.38
N ARG A 150 -17.31 -6.69 -7.82
CA ARG A 150 -17.98 -7.80 -8.51
C ARG A 150 -19.38 -7.40 -8.94
N ASP A 151 -20.18 -6.91 -8.00
CA ASP A 151 -21.60 -6.63 -8.24
C ASP A 151 -21.77 -5.51 -9.28
N SER A 152 -20.97 -4.44 -9.17
CA SER A 152 -20.95 -3.35 -10.14
C SER A 152 -20.47 -3.81 -11.52
N PHE A 153 -19.50 -4.72 -11.57
CA PHE A 153 -18.99 -5.27 -12.83
C PHE A 153 -20.04 -6.13 -13.55
N ILE A 154 -20.76 -6.97 -12.79
CA ILE A 154 -21.86 -7.79 -13.30
C ILE A 154 -22.96 -6.89 -13.86
N GLU A 155 -23.40 -5.88 -13.09
CA GLU A 155 -24.43 -4.93 -13.51
C GLU A 155 -24.03 -4.17 -14.78
N THR A 156 -22.78 -3.71 -14.83
CA THR A 156 -22.26 -2.92 -15.95
C THR A 156 -22.10 -3.72 -17.24
N ASN A 157 -21.63 -4.96 -17.15
CA ASN A 157 -21.21 -5.73 -18.34
C ASN A 157 -22.16 -6.88 -18.70
N GLY A 158 -23.14 -7.20 -17.85
CA GLY A 158 -24.12 -8.26 -18.10
C GLY A 158 -23.53 -9.68 -18.03
N TYR A 159 -22.44 -9.87 -17.27
CA TYR A 159 -21.83 -11.18 -17.09
C TYR A 159 -22.43 -11.95 -15.92
N ASN A 160 -22.36 -13.28 -16.00
CA ASN A 160 -22.69 -14.19 -14.91
C ASN A 160 -21.50 -15.13 -14.68
N ASP A 161 -21.36 -15.71 -13.48
CA ASP A 161 -20.28 -16.64 -13.12
C ASP A 161 -18.87 -16.08 -13.38
N VAL A 162 -18.58 -14.92 -12.77
CA VAL A 162 -17.29 -14.23 -12.87
C VAL A 162 -16.32 -14.66 -11.76
N ILE A 163 -15.02 -14.61 -12.04
CA ILE A 163 -13.95 -14.92 -11.08
C ILE A 163 -12.98 -13.76 -10.89
N ALA A 164 -12.29 -13.75 -9.75
CA ALA A 164 -11.18 -12.86 -9.47
C ALA A 164 -9.85 -13.62 -9.59
N LEU A 165 -8.78 -12.91 -9.96
CA LEU A 165 -7.42 -13.43 -9.96
C LEU A 165 -6.58 -12.65 -8.96
N LEU A 166 -5.80 -13.35 -8.13
CA LEU A 166 -4.68 -12.79 -7.38
C LEU A 166 -3.42 -13.15 -8.15
N LEU A 167 -2.78 -12.16 -8.75
CA LEU A 167 -1.62 -12.34 -9.61
C LEU A 167 -0.34 -12.10 -8.82
N ASP A 168 0.47 -13.15 -8.68
CA ASP A 168 1.76 -13.13 -8.01
C ASP A 168 2.78 -14.04 -8.71
N ASP A 169 4.09 -13.86 -8.51
CA ASP A 169 5.11 -14.72 -9.10
C ASP A 169 5.21 -16.10 -8.44
N ASN A 170 4.75 -16.21 -7.20
CA ASN A 170 4.92 -17.41 -6.39
C ASN A 170 3.61 -17.84 -5.71
N THR A 171 3.13 -19.00 -6.12
CA THR A 171 1.91 -19.63 -5.59
C THR A 171 2.13 -20.62 -4.44
N SER A 172 3.39 -20.85 -4.06
CA SER A 172 3.79 -21.90 -3.12
C SER A 172 3.71 -21.48 -1.65
N LEU A 173 3.79 -22.49 -0.77
CA LEU A 173 3.92 -22.32 0.68
C LEU A 173 5.17 -21.54 1.09
N GLN A 174 6.20 -21.46 0.23
CA GLN A 174 7.46 -20.76 0.51
C GLN A 174 7.40 -19.27 0.13
N SER A 175 6.26 -18.62 0.35
CA SER A 175 6.08 -17.18 0.15
C SER A 175 5.81 -16.50 1.49
N ALA A 176 6.59 -15.47 1.86
CA ALA A 176 6.57 -14.90 3.21
C ALA A 176 5.20 -14.35 3.66
N ASN A 177 4.32 -14.05 2.69
CA ASN A 177 2.95 -13.57 2.88
C ASN A 177 1.89 -14.62 2.47
N PHE A 178 2.24 -15.91 2.43
CA PHE A 178 1.36 -16.99 2.02
C PHE A 178 0.04 -17.03 2.79
N PHE A 179 0.09 -16.93 4.13
CA PHE A 179 -1.11 -16.98 4.96
C PHE A 179 -2.05 -15.82 4.68
N GLU A 180 -1.52 -14.60 4.51
CA GLU A 180 -2.33 -13.43 4.14
C GLU A 180 -3.08 -13.68 2.82
N LYS A 181 -2.37 -14.16 1.79
CA LYS A 181 -2.98 -14.46 0.48
C LYS A 181 -4.07 -15.52 0.59
N LYS A 182 -3.82 -16.61 1.30
CA LYS A 182 -4.77 -17.72 1.43
C LYS A 182 -6.02 -17.33 2.21
N ASN A 183 -5.85 -16.62 3.33
CA ASN A 183 -7.01 -16.21 4.12
C ASN A 183 -7.85 -15.17 3.40
N LEU A 184 -7.21 -14.27 2.62
CA LEU A 184 -7.94 -13.37 1.73
C LEU A 184 -8.83 -14.14 0.73
N ILE A 185 -8.30 -15.21 0.12
CA ILE A 185 -9.09 -16.08 -0.77
C ILE A 185 -10.24 -16.76 -0.01
N PHE A 186 -10.02 -17.26 1.21
CA PHE A 186 -11.06 -17.92 1.99
C PHE A 186 -12.17 -16.96 2.42
N GLU A 187 -11.84 -15.75 2.86
CA GLU A 187 -12.81 -14.72 3.24
C GLU A 187 -13.67 -14.27 2.05
N LEU A 188 -13.07 -14.16 0.85
CA LEU A 188 -13.80 -13.89 -0.38
C LEU A 188 -14.70 -15.06 -0.80
N ALA A 189 -14.23 -16.30 -0.67
CA ALA A 189 -15.02 -17.49 -0.96
C ALA A 189 -16.26 -17.58 -0.05
N ALA A 190 -16.14 -17.18 1.22
CA ALA A 190 -17.28 -17.08 2.14
C ALA A 190 -18.35 -16.04 1.71
N LYS A 191 -18.02 -15.13 0.78
CA LYS A 191 -18.96 -14.20 0.12
C LYS A 191 -19.35 -14.63 -1.30
N GLY A 192 -19.07 -15.88 -1.66
CA GLY A 192 -19.37 -16.42 -2.99
C GLY A 192 -18.49 -15.83 -4.08
N ILE A 193 -17.28 -15.36 -3.74
CA ILE A 193 -16.31 -14.83 -4.71
C ILE A 193 -15.20 -15.87 -4.87
N THR A 194 -15.14 -16.48 -6.05
CA THR A 194 -14.01 -17.35 -6.40
C THR A 194 -12.83 -16.49 -6.81
N MET A 195 -11.78 -16.49 -5.97
CA MET A 195 -10.49 -15.90 -6.31
C MET A 195 -9.44 -17.00 -6.51
N LEU A 196 -8.75 -16.99 -7.65
CA LEU A 196 -7.67 -17.92 -7.96
C LEU A 196 -6.32 -17.23 -7.82
N HIS A 197 -5.37 -17.90 -7.16
CA HIS A 197 -3.98 -17.47 -7.14
C HIS A 197 -3.31 -17.96 -8.43
N VAL A 198 -2.75 -17.05 -9.22
CA VAL A 198 -2.17 -17.32 -10.54
C VAL A 198 -0.84 -16.60 -10.70
N THR A 199 0.04 -17.18 -11.52
CA THR A 199 1.24 -16.53 -12.04
C THR A 199 0.98 -15.92 -13.42
N ALA A 200 1.91 -15.07 -13.88
CA ALA A 200 1.86 -14.56 -15.25
C ALA A 200 1.83 -15.69 -16.28
N LYS A 201 2.65 -16.74 -16.06
CA LYS A 201 2.70 -17.94 -16.89
C LYS A 201 1.37 -18.70 -16.93
N ASP A 202 0.65 -18.76 -15.80
CA ASP A 202 -0.68 -19.39 -15.78
C ASP A 202 -1.67 -18.62 -16.67
N ILE A 203 -1.60 -17.29 -16.68
CA ILE A 203 -2.43 -16.44 -17.54
C ILE A 203 -1.99 -16.57 -19.01
N GLU A 204 -0.70 -16.68 -19.31
CA GLU A 204 -0.24 -16.94 -20.69
C GLU A 204 -0.79 -18.25 -21.26
N ILE A 205 -0.90 -19.29 -20.43
CA ILE A 205 -1.37 -20.62 -20.86
C ILE A 205 -2.90 -20.69 -20.94
N LYS A 206 -3.61 -20.10 -19.98
CA LYS A 206 -5.07 -20.29 -19.81
C LYS A 206 -5.90 -19.03 -20.05
N GLY A 207 -5.25 -17.88 -20.22
CA GLY A 207 -5.89 -16.59 -20.39
C GLY A 207 -6.22 -16.31 -21.86
N VAL A 208 -7.45 -15.88 -22.09
CA VAL A 208 -7.97 -15.50 -23.40
C VAL A 208 -8.48 -14.07 -23.32
N PHE A 209 -8.13 -13.25 -24.33
CA PHE A 209 -8.51 -11.84 -24.43
C PHE A 209 -9.27 -11.64 -25.75
N GLU A 210 -10.59 -11.45 -25.68
CA GLU A 210 -11.46 -11.36 -26.86
C GLU A 210 -12.54 -10.30 -26.65
N ASN A 211 -12.74 -9.39 -27.60
CA ASN A 211 -13.78 -8.35 -27.54
C ASN A 211 -13.79 -7.59 -26.19
N ASP A 212 -12.61 -7.15 -25.74
CA ASP A 212 -12.35 -6.52 -24.45
C ASP A 212 -12.54 -7.41 -23.21
N LYS A 213 -12.95 -8.66 -23.36
CA LYS A 213 -13.12 -9.59 -22.23
C LYS A 213 -11.79 -10.18 -21.82
N PHE A 214 -11.58 -10.33 -20.52
CA PHE A 214 -10.57 -11.24 -20.00
C PHE A 214 -11.23 -12.52 -19.50
N ILE A 215 -10.86 -13.66 -20.08
CA ILE A 215 -11.35 -14.99 -19.73
C ILE A 215 -10.18 -15.81 -19.21
N TYR A 216 -10.35 -16.51 -18.09
CA TYR A 216 -9.37 -17.45 -17.56
C TYR A 216 -10.06 -18.79 -17.32
N ASP A 217 -9.55 -19.85 -17.97
CA ASP A 217 -10.07 -21.22 -17.84
C ASP A 217 -11.60 -21.30 -18.09
N GLY A 218 -12.06 -20.60 -19.13
CA GLY A 218 -13.48 -20.56 -19.53
C GLY A 218 -14.38 -19.62 -18.72
N LYS A 219 -13.86 -18.93 -17.69
CA LYS A 219 -14.65 -17.99 -16.87
C LYS A 219 -14.22 -16.54 -17.07
N CYS A 220 -15.19 -15.62 -17.08
CA CYS A 220 -14.90 -14.19 -17.18
C CYS A 220 -14.23 -13.68 -15.91
N VAL A 221 -13.17 -12.89 -16.07
CA VAL A 221 -12.41 -12.29 -14.97
C VAL A 221 -12.95 -10.90 -14.71
N PHE A 222 -13.48 -10.64 -13.51
CA PHE A 222 -13.99 -9.30 -13.16
C PHE A 222 -12.93 -8.45 -12.47
N PHE A 223 -11.95 -9.08 -11.83
CA PHE A 223 -11.00 -8.40 -10.94
C PHE A 223 -9.64 -9.09 -10.94
N VAL A 224 -8.57 -8.29 -11.04
CA VAL A 224 -7.19 -8.76 -10.94
C VAL A 224 -6.48 -7.99 -9.82
N TYR A 225 -6.22 -8.67 -8.71
CA TYR A 225 -5.45 -8.13 -7.61
C TYR A 225 -3.97 -8.38 -7.82
N LEU A 226 -3.20 -7.31 -8.02
CA LEU A 226 -1.77 -7.39 -8.31
C LEU A 226 -0.97 -7.46 -7.02
N ARG A 227 -0.39 -8.63 -6.78
CA ARG A 227 0.65 -8.88 -5.78
C ARG A 227 2.03 -9.06 -6.44
N TYR A 228 2.15 -8.65 -7.71
CA TYR A 228 3.37 -8.61 -8.52
C TYR A 228 3.52 -7.23 -9.18
N PHE A 229 4.49 -7.02 -10.08
CA PHE A 229 4.69 -5.76 -10.86
C PHE A 229 5.11 -4.50 -10.09
N TYR A 230 5.50 -4.59 -8.82
CA TYR A 230 5.93 -3.43 -8.01
C TYR A 230 7.46 -3.22 -7.93
N ASN A 231 8.25 -4.11 -8.54
CA ASN A 231 9.70 -3.96 -8.64
C ASN A 231 10.12 -3.90 -10.11
N TYR A 232 11.25 -3.25 -10.39
CA TYR A 232 11.81 -3.14 -11.74
C TYR A 232 12.03 -4.51 -12.39
N ASP A 233 12.63 -5.45 -11.65
CA ASP A 233 12.99 -6.80 -12.09
C ASP A 233 11.79 -7.73 -12.35
N HIS A 234 10.57 -7.31 -11.96
CA HIS A 234 9.35 -8.04 -12.28
C HIS A 234 8.91 -7.89 -13.74
N HIS A 235 9.57 -7.05 -14.52
CA HIS A 235 9.14 -6.66 -15.85
C HIS A 235 10.13 -7.13 -16.93
N ASP A 236 9.57 -7.75 -17.95
CA ASP A 236 10.20 -7.96 -19.25
C ASP A 236 9.16 -7.65 -20.35
N ASP A 237 9.57 -7.68 -21.62
CA ASP A 237 8.69 -7.33 -22.74
C ASP A 237 7.42 -8.19 -22.80
N ASN A 238 7.50 -9.49 -22.47
CA ASN A 238 6.35 -10.39 -22.50
C ASN A 238 5.39 -10.10 -21.34
N ILE A 239 5.93 -9.90 -20.14
CA ILE A 239 5.19 -9.59 -18.92
C ILE A 239 4.51 -8.22 -19.03
N MET A 240 5.18 -7.25 -19.65
CA MET A 240 4.61 -5.94 -19.95
C MET A 240 3.47 -6.04 -20.95
N GLU A 241 3.62 -6.84 -22.01
CA GLU A 241 2.55 -7.07 -22.98
C GLU A 241 1.35 -7.78 -22.33
N LEU A 242 1.58 -8.76 -21.46
CA LEU A 242 0.51 -9.39 -20.68
C LEU A 242 -0.22 -8.36 -19.81
N ARG A 243 0.51 -7.54 -19.06
CA ARG A 243 -0.08 -6.47 -18.23
C ARG A 243 -0.91 -5.52 -19.10
N ARG A 244 -0.39 -5.10 -20.25
CA ARG A 244 -1.11 -4.24 -21.20
C ARG A 244 -2.41 -4.89 -21.70
N ARG A 245 -2.43 -6.19 -21.97
CA ARG A 245 -3.65 -6.93 -22.37
C ARG A 245 -4.68 -6.97 -21.23
N ILE A 246 -4.24 -7.20 -20.00
CA ILE A 246 -5.10 -7.14 -18.80
C ILE A 246 -5.70 -5.75 -18.63
N GLU A 247 -4.90 -4.69 -18.74
CA GLU A 247 -5.39 -3.31 -18.58
C GLU A 247 -6.37 -2.90 -19.68
N ASN A 248 -6.18 -3.40 -20.91
CA ASN A 248 -7.10 -3.16 -22.02
C ASN A 248 -8.40 -3.97 -21.94
N SER A 249 -8.47 -4.97 -21.09
CA SER A 249 -9.70 -5.72 -20.82
C SER A 249 -10.67 -4.98 -19.90
N ASP A 250 -11.88 -5.51 -19.78
CA ASP A 250 -12.92 -5.06 -18.86
C ASP A 250 -12.62 -5.36 -17.39
N ALA A 251 -11.78 -6.36 -17.09
CA ALA A 251 -11.43 -6.77 -15.72
C ALA A 251 -10.81 -5.63 -14.91
N VAL A 252 -11.39 -5.28 -13.76
CA VAL A 252 -10.88 -4.21 -12.88
C VAL A 252 -9.52 -4.62 -12.30
N THR A 253 -8.50 -3.81 -12.53
CA THR A 253 -7.15 -4.04 -12.00
C THR A 253 -6.95 -3.30 -10.69
N LEU A 254 -6.31 -3.94 -9.71
CA LEU A 254 -5.90 -3.28 -8.48
C LEU A 254 -4.38 -3.39 -8.28
N PRO A 255 -3.64 -2.28 -8.46
CA PRO A 255 -4.10 -0.97 -8.95
C PRO A 255 -4.29 -0.93 -10.49
N SER A 256 -4.92 0.14 -10.98
CA SER A 256 -4.76 0.55 -12.38
C SER A 256 -3.35 1.08 -12.62
N ILE A 257 -2.95 1.21 -13.89
CA ILE A 257 -1.63 1.77 -14.25
C ILE A 257 -1.48 3.21 -13.76
N GLU A 258 -2.51 4.05 -13.92
CA GLU A 258 -2.48 5.46 -13.49
C GLU A 258 -2.29 5.57 -11.98
N LEU A 259 -2.98 4.72 -11.22
CA LEU A 259 -2.86 4.67 -9.77
C LEU A 259 -1.48 4.13 -9.33
N GLN A 260 -0.91 3.18 -10.07
CA GLN A 260 0.45 2.70 -9.83
C GLN A 260 1.47 3.83 -10.09
N ILE A 261 1.35 4.56 -11.19
CA ILE A 261 2.22 5.70 -11.54
C ILE A 261 2.17 6.78 -10.45
N ILE A 262 0.97 7.17 -10.00
CA ILE A 262 0.84 8.17 -8.93
C ILE A 262 1.41 7.66 -7.61
N GLY A 263 1.31 6.36 -7.34
CA GLY A 263 1.85 5.72 -6.14
C GLY A 263 3.36 5.53 -6.12
N LEU A 264 4.05 5.74 -7.25
CA LEU A 264 5.49 5.94 -7.24
C LEU A 264 5.83 7.11 -6.31
N LYS A 265 7.12 7.32 -6.00
CA LYS A 265 7.56 8.48 -5.20
C LYS A 265 7.21 9.83 -5.86
N MET A 266 6.73 9.79 -7.11
CA MET A 266 6.07 10.87 -7.81
C MET A 266 4.96 11.57 -7.02
N PHE A 267 4.20 10.91 -6.15
CA PHE A 267 3.17 11.57 -5.31
C PHE A 267 3.74 12.81 -4.58
N GLN A 268 4.92 12.65 -3.99
CA GLN A 268 5.54 13.67 -3.15
C GLN A 268 6.04 14.87 -3.97
N VAL A 269 6.38 14.63 -5.23
CA VAL A 269 6.79 15.66 -6.20
C VAL A 269 5.58 16.35 -6.82
N ILE A 270 4.55 15.58 -7.20
CA ILE A 270 3.36 16.10 -7.88
C ILE A 270 2.55 17.00 -6.96
N PHE A 271 2.34 16.60 -5.71
CA PHE A 271 1.44 17.30 -4.78
C PHE A 271 2.20 18.20 -3.79
N GLU A 272 3.22 18.90 -4.28
CA GLU A 272 4.15 19.72 -3.48
C GLU A 272 3.52 21.02 -2.92
N SER A 273 2.47 21.54 -3.55
CA SER A 273 1.91 22.86 -3.20
C SER A 273 0.39 22.88 -3.08
N LYS A 274 -0.10 23.84 -2.29
CA LYS A 274 -1.55 24.10 -2.15
C LYS A 274 -2.20 24.40 -3.49
N ASP A 275 -1.51 25.08 -4.40
CA ASP A 275 -2.06 25.45 -5.71
C ASP A 275 -2.26 24.25 -6.62
N VAL A 276 -1.37 23.25 -6.57
CA VAL A 276 -1.58 21.98 -7.28
C VAL A 276 -2.76 21.22 -6.66
N LEU A 277 -2.82 21.14 -5.33
CA LEU A 277 -3.92 20.45 -4.64
C LEU A 277 -5.29 21.07 -4.93
N ARG A 278 -5.38 22.39 -5.09
CA ARG A 278 -6.63 23.11 -5.43
C ARG A 278 -7.22 22.74 -6.78
N LYS A 279 -6.43 22.14 -7.69
CA LYS A 279 -6.97 21.58 -8.94
C LYS A 279 -7.92 20.41 -8.68
N TYR A 280 -7.71 19.69 -7.58
CA TYR A 280 -8.44 18.45 -7.26
C TYR A 280 -9.36 18.63 -6.04
N LEU A 281 -9.00 19.47 -5.09
CA LEU A 281 -9.66 19.57 -3.78
C LEU A 281 -10.22 20.97 -3.54
N SER A 282 -11.29 21.05 -2.75
CA SER A 282 -11.76 22.33 -2.20
C SER A 282 -10.75 22.93 -1.21
N ASP A 283 -10.79 24.24 -0.97
CA ASP A 283 -9.89 24.89 -0.01
C ASP A 283 -9.98 24.28 1.40
N ALA A 284 -11.18 23.87 1.84
CA ALA A 284 -11.37 23.19 3.12
C ALA A 284 -10.64 21.84 3.17
N GLN A 285 -10.69 21.07 2.07
CA GLN A 285 -9.98 19.80 1.94
C GLN A 285 -8.47 20.01 1.88
N VAL A 286 -7.99 20.99 1.10
CA VAL A 286 -6.55 21.34 1.04
C VAL A 286 -6.04 21.70 2.43
N LYS A 287 -6.75 22.57 3.16
CA LYS A 287 -6.40 22.94 4.53
C LYS A 287 -6.37 21.73 5.46
N SER A 288 -7.23 20.74 5.25
CA SER A 288 -7.30 19.56 6.10
C SER A 288 -6.12 18.59 5.94
N ILE A 289 -5.48 18.52 4.77
CA ILE A 289 -4.42 17.53 4.50
C ILE A 289 -3.02 18.13 4.37
N TYR A 290 -2.89 19.38 3.95
CA TYR A 290 -1.59 19.94 3.54
C TYR A 290 -0.59 19.98 4.70
N ASP A 291 -1.04 20.32 5.91
CA ASP A 291 -0.17 20.37 7.08
C ASP A 291 0.34 18.99 7.51
N HIS A 292 -0.23 17.91 6.97
CA HIS A 292 0.23 16.54 7.17
C HIS A 292 1.24 16.07 6.13
N PHE A 293 1.51 16.86 5.09
CA PHE A 293 2.51 16.47 4.09
C PHE A 293 3.92 16.67 4.67
N GLY A 294 4.86 15.87 4.15
CA GLY A 294 6.28 16.07 4.39
C GLY A 294 6.77 17.36 3.75
N ASP A 295 7.97 17.78 4.16
CA ASP A 295 8.70 18.86 3.50
C ASP A 295 9.68 18.21 2.52
N PHE A 296 9.52 18.54 1.25
CA PHE A 296 10.27 17.96 0.14
C PHE A 296 11.08 19.03 -0.57
N LYS A 297 12.27 18.66 -1.01
CA LYS A 297 13.19 19.55 -1.71
C LYS A 297 13.81 18.80 -2.88
N ASN A 298 13.88 19.46 -4.04
CA ASN A 298 14.58 18.88 -5.19
C ASN A 298 16.07 18.77 -4.86
N ILE A 299 16.72 17.66 -5.23
CA ILE A 299 18.15 17.48 -4.94
C ILE A 299 19.04 18.51 -5.67
N LYS A 300 18.57 19.12 -6.77
CA LYS A 300 19.25 20.26 -7.42
C LYS A 300 19.39 21.47 -6.50
N ASP A 301 18.46 21.63 -5.56
CA ASP A 301 18.46 22.75 -4.63
C ASP A 301 19.28 22.46 -3.37
N TYR A 302 19.95 21.30 -3.29
CA TYR A 302 20.74 20.87 -2.14
C TYR A 302 21.75 21.93 -1.69
N GLN A 303 21.83 22.11 -0.38
CA GLN A 303 22.79 22.99 0.28
C GLN A 303 23.55 22.21 1.34
N THR A 304 24.86 22.47 1.48
CA THR A 304 25.67 21.88 2.55
C THR A 304 25.03 22.12 3.91
N GLY A 305 24.84 21.05 4.68
CA GLY A 305 24.13 21.05 5.96
C GLY A 305 22.73 20.45 5.89
N ASP A 306 22.15 20.30 4.70
CA ASP A 306 20.85 19.63 4.48
C ASP A 306 20.86 18.19 5.01
N GLU A 307 21.98 17.48 4.95
CA GLU A 307 22.17 16.12 5.45
C GLU A 307 21.83 15.96 6.95
N ASN A 308 21.89 17.05 7.72
CA ASN A 308 21.50 17.05 9.13
C ASN A 308 19.97 17.00 9.29
N THR A 309 19.23 17.60 8.36
CA THR A 309 17.78 17.85 8.46
C THR A 309 16.95 16.97 7.54
N TYR A 310 17.51 16.54 6.41
CA TYR A 310 16.85 15.80 5.36
C TYR A 310 17.42 14.38 5.23
N ILE A 311 16.61 13.48 4.70
CA ILE A 311 17.03 12.21 4.14
C ILE A 311 16.87 12.27 2.63
N LEU A 312 17.72 11.54 1.92
CA LEU A 312 17.63 11.42 0.49
C LEU A 312 16.90 10.12 0.15
N LYS A 313 15.87 10.22 -0.70
CA LYS A 313 15.06 9.10 -1.17
C LYS A 313 15.25 8.92 -2.67
N SER A 314 15.38 7.67 -3.09
CA SER A 314 15.34 7.28 -4.49
C SER A 314 13.92 7.43 -5.05
N MET A 315 13.80 7.93 -6.27
CA MET A 315 12.58 7.94 -7.05
C MET A 315 12.25 6.55 -7.64
N ARG A 316 13.26 5.68 -7.80
CA ARG A 316 13.11 4.32 -8.34
C ARG A 316 12.29 3.43 -7.39
N GLU A 317 11.28 2.72 -7.91
CA GLU A 317 10.46 1.76 -7.15
C GLU A 317 11.29 0.57 -6.64
N GLY A 318 10.89 -0.02 -5.50
CA GLY A 318 11.60 -1.08 -4.80
C GLY A 318 12.71 -0.60 -3.85
N GLY A 319 13.19 0.63 -4.02
CA GLY A 319 14.16 1.27 -3.13
C GLY A 319 13.49 2.01 -1.99
N ASN A 320 13.18 1.32 -0.88
CA ASN A 320 13.02 1.97 0.44
C ASN A 320 14.35 2.56 0.97
N THR A 321 15.36 2.63 0.11
CA THR A 321 16.69 3.11 0.40
C THR A 321 16.63 4.54 0.88
N ILE A 322 16.88 4.70 2.18
CA ILE A 322 17.07 5.97 2.83
C ILE A 322 18.58 6.21 2.88
N ILE A 323 19.03 7.21 2.14
CA ILE A 323 20.42 7.66 2.17
C ILE A 323 20.52 8.77 3.21
N THR A 324 21.44 8.61 4.16
CA THR A 324 21.63 9.53 5.29
C THR A 324 22.97 10.28 5.27
N GLU A 325 23.85 9.94 4.33
CA GLU A 325 25.20 10.50 4.20
C GLU A 325 25.58 10.66 2.72
N ASP A 326 26.67 11.38 2.46
CA ASP A 326 27.26 11.56 1.13
C ASP A 326 26.29 12.07 0.04
N PHE A 327 25.39 12.99 0.39
CA PHE A 327 24.37 13.51 -0.54
C PHE A 327 24.97 14.10 -1.82
N GLN A 328 26.18 14.66 -1.74
CA GLN A 328 26.96 15.19 -2.86
C GLN A 328 27.13 14.19 -4.01
N ASN A 329 27.21 12.89 -3.73
CA ASN A 329 27.35 11.85 -4.75
C ASN A 329 26.11 11.71 -5.66
N TYR A 330 24.97 12.25 -5.22
CA TYR A 330 23.66 12.04 -5.86
C TYR A 330 23.11 13.31 -6.54
N ILE A 331 23.74 14.48 -6.31
CA ILE A 331 23.29 15.77 -6.86
C ILE A 331 23.31 15.78 -8.40
N ASN A 332 24.24 15.03 -9.00
CA ASN A 332 24.37 14.92 -10.46
C ASN A 332 23.32 14.00 -11.10
N GLU A 333 22.47 13.33 -10.31
CA GLU A 333 21.37 12.49 -10.81
C GLU A 333 20.00 13.01 -10.34
N PRO A 334 19.65 14.26 -10.66
CA PRO A 334 18.58 14.94 -9.95
C PRO A 334 17.17 14.46 -10.27
N ASP A 335 17.02 13.69 -11.35
CA ASP A 335 15.74 13.08 -11.73
C ASP A 335 15.53 11.73 -11.02
N LYS A 336 16.53 11.25 -10.26
CA LYS A 336 16.49 9.97 -9.54
C LYS A 336 16.33 10.11 -8.04
N TYR A 337 16.53 11.30 -7.48
CA TYR A 337 16.54 11.50 -6.04
C TYR A 337 15.88 12.81 -5.62
N PHE A 338 15.31 12.81 -4.42
CA PHE A 338 14.77 14.00 -3.77
C PHE A 338 15.06 13.97 -2.28
N LEU A 339 15.04 15.15 -1.66
CA LEU A 339 15.22 15.31 -0.24
C LEU A 339 13.86 15.33 0.44
N MET A 340 13.73 14.59 1.53
CA MET A 340 12.58 14.61 2.42
C MET A 340 13.04 14.96 3.82
N LYS A 341 12.41 15.95 4.45
CA LYS A 341 12.74 16.35 5.82
C LYS A 341 12.54 15.18 6.78
N LYS A 342 13.51 14.96 7.67
CA LYS A 342 13.41 13.98 8.77
C LYS A 342 12.21 14.34 9.64
N ILE A 343 11.36 13.36 9.91
CA ILE A 343 10.23 13.52 10.85
C ILE A 343 10.76 13.19 12.25
N ASP A 344 10.81 14.19 13.13
CA ASP A 344 11.24 14.03 14.52
C ASP A 344 10.10 13.40 15.33
N SER A 345 10.01 12.08 15.22
CA SER A 345 8.86 11.33 15.73
C SER A 345 8.87 11.20 17.24
N ILE A 346 7.69 11.15 17.84
CA ILE A 346 7.56 10.71 19.23
C ILE A 346 8.03 9.25 19.37
N THR A 347 8.50 8.88 20.56
CA THR A 347 8.89 7.51 20.87
C THR A 347 7.98 6.91 21.92
N VAL A 348 7.86 5.59 21.87
CA VAL A 348 7.18 4.76 22.87
C VAL A 348 8.14 3.70 23.38
N SER A 349 8.09 3.39 24.67
CA SER A 349 8.87 2.29 25.25
C SER A 349 8.17 0.97 24.94
N ASN A 350 8.83 0.11 24.17
CA ASN A 350 8.34 -1.21 23.76
C ASN A 350 9.54 -2.05 23.28
N ARG A 351 9.30 -3.31 22.90
CA ARG A 351 10.32 -4.20 22.30
C ARG A 351 9.71 -5.13 21.29
N PHE A 352 10.56 -5.72 20.46
CA PHE A 352 10.16 -6.89 19.69
C PHE A 352 10.05 -8.13 20.58
N TYR A 353 9.18 -9.07 20.21
CA TYR A 353 8.86 -10.23 21.05
C TYR A 353 10.07 -11.13 21.36
N THR A 354 11.09 -11.12 20.50
CA THR A 354 12.34 -11.88 20.66
C THR A 354 13.35 -11.20 21.59
N GLU A 355 13.18 -9.92 21.87
CA GLU A 355 14.11 -9.10 22.65
C GLU A 355 13.75 -9.15 24.13
N LYS A 356 14.65 -8.79 25.03
CA LYS A 356 14.39 -8.84 26.48
C LYS A 356 14.01 -7.47 27.07
N ASP A 357 14.71 -6.44 26.62
CA ASP A 357 14.63 -5.11 27.19
C ASP A 357 13.82 -4.17 26.30
N ASP A 358 13.01 -3.33 26.94
CA ASP A 358 12.27 -2.28 26.25
C ASP A 358 13.22 -1.18 25.79
N VAL A 359 12.98 -0.67 24.59
CA VAL A 359 13.75 0.40 23.95
C VAL A 359 12.81 1.48 23.43
N ASP A 360 13.37 2.64 23.08
CA ASP A 360 12.64 3.66 22.34
C ASP A 360 12.30 3.14 20.94
N MET A 361 11.01 2.98 20.67
CA MET A 361 10.46 2.63 19.37
C MET A 361 9.65 3.77 18.78
N ILE A 362 9.64 3.84 17.45
CA ILE A 362 8.82 4.76 16.66
C ILE A 362 7.76 3.93 15.96
N LEU A 363 6.49 4.29 16.18
CA LEU A 363 5.35 3.70 15.51
C LEU A 363 5.01 4.49 14.25
N GLU A 364 4.85 3.75 13.15
CA GLU A 364 4.35 4.21 11.87
C GLU A 364 2.92 3.69 11.67
N LEU A 365 1.98 4.62 11.51
CA LEU A 365 0.56 4.35 11.31
C LEU A 365 0.24 4.35 9.82
N GLY A 366 -0.14 3.19 9.27
CA GLY A 366 -0.56 3.07 7.89
C GLY A 366 -2.07 2.98 7.75
N VAL A 367 -2.73 4.01 7.24
CA VAL A 367 -4.19 4.02 7.07
C VAL A 367 -4.57 3.52 5.69
N LEU A 368 -5.43 2.50 5.65
CA LEU A 368 -5.96 1.94 4.42
C LEU A 368 -7.15 2.78 3.93
N GLY A 369 -7.29 2.96 2.63
CA GLY A 369 -8.40 3.71 2.04
C GLY A 369 -8.92 3.06 0.76
N THR A 370 -10.24 3.12 0.59
CA THR A 370 -10.92 2.62 -0.60
C THR A 370 -11.78 3.70 -1.24
N LEU A 371 -11.69 3.80 -2.56
CA LEU A 371 -12.66 4.52 -3.38
C LEU A 371 -13.06 3.69 -4.59
N ILE A 372 -14.37 3.62 -4.85
CA ILE A 372 -14.95 2.97 -6.04
C ILE A 372 -15.80 4.02 -6.76
N GLU A 373 -15.55 4.21 -8.05
CA GLU A 373 -16.31 5.10 -8.91
C GLU A 373 -16.72 4.39 -10.20
N TYR A 374 -17.95 4.67 -10.64
CA TYR A 374 -18.42 4.27 -11.96
C TYR A 374 -19.27 5.36 -12.59
N ASP A 375 -18.93 5.70 -13.83
CA ASP A 375 -19.60 6.70 -14.67
C ASP A 375 -19.87 8.07 -14.00
N GLY A 376 -18.84 8.61 -13.33
CA GLY A 376 -18.88 9.86 -12.60
C GLY A 376 -19.44 9.75 -11.18
N ASN A 377 -20.00 8.60 -10.80
CA ASN A 377 -20.63 8.40 -9.50
C ASN A 377 -19.70 7.65 -8.54
N VAL A 378 -19.32 8.31 -7.44
CA VAL A 378 -18.56 7.69 -6.35
C VAL A 378 -19.48 6.77 -5.56
N ILE A 379 -19.31 5.46 -5.73
CA ILE A 379 -20.07 4.39 -5.07
C ILE A 379 -19.59 4.21 -3.62
N LEU A 380 -18.27 4.30 -3.40
CA LEU A 380 -17.65 4.14 -2.10
C LEU A 380 -16.50 5.13 -1.93
N ASN A 381 -16.39 5.76 -0.76
CA ASN A 381 -15.20 6.48 -0.31
C ASN A 381 -15.08 6.38 1.21
N GLU A 382 -14.20 5.50 1.69
CA GLU A 382 -14.03 5.27 3.12
C GLU A 382 -12.60 4.90 3.51
N PRO A 383 -12.23 5.11 4.79
CA PRO A 383 -11.08 4.44 5.37
C PRO A 383 -11.39 2.95 5.54
N SER A 384 -10.41 2.12 5.17
CA SER A 384 -10.50 0.66 5.13
C SER A 384 -9.73 0.01 6.28
N GLY A 385 -9.66 0.71 7.41
CA GLY A 385 -8.89 0.32 8.58
C GLY A 385 -7.46 0.86 8.56
N PHE A 386 -6.57 0.25 9.33
CA PHE A 386 -5.18 0.68 9.46
C PHE A 386 -4.28 -0.48 9.84
N ILE A 387 -2.99 -0.28 9.68
CA ILE A 387 -1.93 -1.14 10.20
C ILE A 387 -0.97 -0.30 11.02
N CYS A 388 -0.17 -0.97 11.85
CA CYS A 388 0.95 -0.33 12.51
C CYS A 388 2.23 -1.15 12.29
N ARG A 389 3.32 -0.42 12.07
CA ARG A 389 4.67 -0.96 12.06
C ARG A 389 5.49 -0.17 13.06
N SER A 390 6.43 -0.83 13.71
CA SER A 390 7.35 -0.16 14.63
C SER A 390 8.79 -0.49 14.31
N LYS A 391 9.65 0.51 14.48
CA LYS A 391 11.11 0.39 14.39
C LYS A 391 11.76 0.96 15.63
N LYS A 392 12.99 0.54 15.92
CA LYS A 392 13.79 1.20 16.96
C LYS A 392 14.13 2.63 16.52
N LYS A 393 14.23 3.56 17.46
CA LYS A 393 14.53 4.97 17.19
C LYS A 393 15.78 5.20 16.33
N GLY A 394 16.82 4.38 16.51
CA GLY A 394 18.06 4.46 15.73
C GLY A 394 18.01 3.78 14.36
N SER A 395 16.90 3.15 13.97
CA SER A 395 16.77 2.49 12.69
C SER A 395 16.25 3.44 11.61
N ASN A 396 16.92 3.46 10.46
CA ASN A 396 16.47 4.24 9.30
C ASN A 396 15.23 3.60 8.67
N GLU A 397 15.15 2.27 8.59
CA GLU A 397 14.08 1.53 7.91
C GLU A 397 13.08 0.87 8.87
N CYS A 398 11.86 0.60 8.38
CA CYS A 398 10.77 -0.07 9.10
C CYS A 398 10.33 -1.40 8.43
N GLY A 399 11.20 -2.01 7.61
CA GLY A 399 10.88 -3.24 6.89
C GLY A 399 10.69 -4.43 7.82
N VAL A 400 9.48 -5.01 7.86
CA VAL A 400 9.13 -6.18 8.70
C VAL A 400 9.81 -7.46 8.17
N THR A 401 9.80 -7.66 6.86
CA THR A 401 10.40 -8.85 6.21
C THR A 401 11.93 -8.82 6.19
N CYS A 402 12.53 -7.63 6.36
CA CYS A 402 13.99 -7.43 6.39
C CYS A 402 14.54 -7.26 7.82
N ASN A 403 13.72 -7.49 8.86
CA ASN A 403 14.06 -7.35 10.29
C ASN A 403 14.52 -5.93 10.73
N TYR A 404 14.27 -4.88 9.94
CA TYR A 404 14.50 -3.49 10.35
C TYR A 404 13.35 -2.94 11.21
N GLY A 405 12.16 -3.53 11.08
CA GLY A 405 10.98 -3.23 11.88
C GLY A 405 10.18 -4.49 12.22
N GLY A 406 9.01 -4.30 12.82
CA GLY A 406 8.04 -5.36 13.10
C GLY A 406 6.61 -4.83 13.05
N LEU A 407 5.64 -5.74 12.91
CA LEU A 407 4.24 -5.33 13.05
C LEU A 407 3.96 -4.89 14.49
N ASP A 408 3.09 -3.90 14.62
CA ASP A 408 2.63 -3.39 15.90
C ASP A 408 1.11 -3.24 15.91
N SER A 409 0.55 -2.85 17.04
CA SER A 409 -0.85 -2.50 17.23
C SER A 409 -0.98 -1.31 18.15
N VAL A 410 -2.15 -0.69 18.22
CA VAL A 410 -2.39 0.48 19.06
C VAL A 410 -3.14 0.09 20.33
N TYR A 411 -2.61 0.53 21.47
CA TYR A 411 -3.35 0.63 22.71
C TYR A 411 -4.14 1.94 22.73
N LYS A 412 -5.48 1.87 22.89
CA LYS A 412 -6.36 3.03 23.01
C LYS A 412 -6.15 3.67 24.38
N ASN A 413 -5.31 4.71 24.44
CA ASN A 413 -5.20 5.59 25.61
C ASN A 413 -6.18 6.75 25.53
#